data_AF-Q0RNM3-F1
#
_entry.id   AF-Q0RNM3-F1
#
_cell.length_a   1.000
_cell.length_b   1.000
_cell.length_c   1.000
_cell.angle_alpha   90.00
_cell.angle_beta   90.00
_cell.angle_gamma   90.00
#
_symmetry.space_group_name_H-M   'P 1'
#
loop_
_entity.id
_entity.type
_entity.pdbx_description
1 polymer ?
#
loop_
_entity_poly.entity_id
_entity_poly.type
_entity_poly.pdbx_seq_one_letter_code
_entity_poly.pdbx_strand_id
1 'polypeptide(L)'
;MTEHSSEFRGVPTDSPAAEPSPTSPLPARSRWPLSLGLRPDLIAGLICAAAMAVAGFPLGLLWAAVAPHLDVAGALHGNESAFAVQSDIDARFALICAVAGLVGGLLAFWRAREAGLGVPLGLAAGGLGGALIAGWIGHLRRSPDLLHSLPANASPVLVDLVDLRVRAHGLYLVMPVVALGVFAIGLWATSRPRRAPRDERPPAPGPGSAAPGPGGDESGPVGGSSGPQSPGDVTARQVPARGDAGG
;
A
#
# COMPACT_ATOMS: atom_id res chain seq x y z
N MET A 1 12.52 69.13 55.16
CA MET A 1 12.52 70.34 54.33
C MET A 1 12.77 69.86 52.91
N THR A 2 11.73 69.96 52.07
CA THR A 2 11.67 69.91 50.59
C THR A 2 12.58 68.93 49.85
N GLU A 3 11.98 68.08 48.99
CA GLU A 3 12.46 67.50 47.70
C GLU A 3 11.74 66.14 47.49
N HIS A 4 11.25 65.71 46.33
CA HIS A 4 10.96 66.33 45.04
C HIS A 4 10.01 65.31 44.36
N SER A 5 8.77 65.68 44.05
CA SER A 5 7.85 64.81 43.33
C SER A 5 8.29 64.70 41.87
N SER A 6 8.68 63.51 41.42
CA SER A 6 8.90 63.20 40.02
C SER A 6 7.60 62.71 39.39
N GLU A 7 7.06 63.54 38.49
CA GLU A 7 5.96 63.25 37.59
C GLU A 7 6.27 62.04 36.72
N PHE A 8 5.58 60.92 36.95
CA PHE A 8 5.56 59.79 36.02
C PHE A 8 4.53 60.07 34.93
N ARG A 9 5.02 60.56 33.79
CA ARG A 9 4.23 60.82 32.58
C ARG A 9 3.79 59.49 31.96
N GLY A 10 2.49 59.22 32.03
CA GLY A 10 1.86 58.03 31.44
C GLY A 10 2.07 57.96 29.92
N VAL A 11 2.36 56.76 29.43
CA VAL A 11 2.36 56.41 28.00
C VAL A 11 0.97 55.85 27.67
N PRO A 12 0.20 56.49 26.76
CA PRO A 12 -1.00 55.87 26.21
C PRO A 12 -0.59 54.70 25.31
N THR A 13 -0.92 53.48 25.71
CA THR A 13 -0.82 52.29 24.84
C THR A 13 -2.17 52.06 24.18
N ASP A 14 -2.53 52.92 23.23
CA ASP A 14 -3.54 52.59 22.22
C ASP A 14 -2.89 51.69 21.16
N SER A 15 -2.76 50.40 21.47
CA SER A 15 -2.57 49.39 20.43
C SER A 15 -3.95 48.94 19.96
N PRO A 16 -4.38 49.28 18.73
CA PRO A 16 -5.61 48.74 18.19
C PRO A 16 -5.47 47.22 18.09
N ALA A 17 -6.47 46.54 18.64
CA ALA A 17 -6.61 45.09 18.59
C ALA A 17 -6.42 44.60 17.15
N ALA A 18 -5.36 43.82 16.92
CA ALA A 18 -5.17 43.11 15.68
C ALA A 18 -6.32 42.11 15.53
N GLU A 19 -7.24 42.40 14.60
CA GLU A 19 -8.30 41.47 14.22
C GLU A 19 -7.66 40.15 13.73
N PRO A 20 -8.12 38.99 14.21
CA PRO A 20 -7.67 37.70 13.71
C PRO A 20 -8.16 37.56 12.26
N SER A 21 -7.25 37.73 11.31
CA SER A 21 -7.51 37.52 9.87
C SER A 21 -8.05 36.10 9.64
N PRO A 22 -9.31 35.91 9.20
CA PRO A 22 -9.89 34.60 8.96
C PRO A 22 -9.56 34.15 7.54
N THR A 23 -8.28 33.89 7.24
CA THR A 23 -7.87 33.43 5.89
C THR A 23 -6.60 32.59 5.94
N SER A 24 -6.61 31.53 6.75
CA SER A 24 -5.82 30.35 6.40
C SER A 24 -6.70 29.44 5.56
N PRO A 25 -6.50 29.34 4.23
CA PRO A 25 -7.14 28.29 3.46
C PRO A 25 -6.68 26.96 4.04
N LEU A 26 -7.62 26.25 4.67
CA LEU A 26 -7.39 24.88 5.13
C LEU A 26 -6.74 24.10 3.97
N PRO A 27 -5.66 23.33 4.22
CA PRO A 27 -5.08 22.50 3.18
C PRO A 27 -6.22 21.66 2.62
N ALA A 28 -6.48 21.82 1.32
CA ALA A 28 -7.48 21.05 0.61
C ALA A 28 -7.22 19.59 0.97
N ARG A 29 -8.08 19.01 1.82
CA ARG A 29 -8.09 17.58 2.08
C ARG A 29 -8.22 16.98 0.71
N SER A 30 -7.11 16.47 0.16
CA SER A 30 -7.12 15.72 -1.08
C SER A 30 -8.11 14.59 -0.82
N ARG A 31 -9.35 14.77 -1.26
CA ARG A 31 -10.29 13.67 -1.38
C ARG A 31 -9.71 12.89 -2.54
N TRP A 32 -8.90 11.90 -2.19
CA TRP A 32 -8.48 10.91 -3.16
C TRP A 32 -9.77 10.44 -3.82
N PRO A 33 -9.89 10.52 -5.16
CA PRO A 33 -11.05 9.98 -5.82
C PRO A 33 -11.02 8.48 -5.56
N LEU A 34 -11.78 8.04 -4.56
CA LEU A 34 -12.25 6.67 -4.44
C LEU A 34 -13.22 6.47 -5.61
N SER A 35 -12.69 6.42 -6.83
CA SER A 35 -13.46 6.03 -8.01
C SER A 35 -13.74 4.54 -7.83
N LEU A 36 -14.86 4.27 -7.16
CA LEU A 36 -15.42 2.95 -6.89
C LEU A 36 -15.87 2.32 -8.21
N GLY A 37 -14.91 1.91 -9.04
CA GLY A 37 -15.11 0.83 -10.02
C GLY A 37 -15.21 -0.49 -9.25
N LEU A 38 -16.25 -0.66 -8.41
CA LEU A 38 -16.31 -1.75 -7.42
C LEU A 38 -16.05 -3.12 -8.03
N ARG A 39 -16.53 -3.39 -9.25
CA ARG A 39 -16.49 -4.73 -9.82
C ARG A 39 -15.08 -5.18 -10.21
N PRO A 40 -14.33 -4.47 -11.07
CA PRO A 40 -12.97 -4.87 -11.42
C PRO A 40 -12.01 -4.86 -10.22
N ASP A 41 -12.12 -3.86 -9.34
CA ASP A 41 -11.26 -3.75 -8.16
C ASP A 41 -11.47 -4.91 -7.19
N LEU A 42 -12.73 -5.28 -6.92
CA LEU A 42 -13.06 -6.43 -6.07
C LEU A 42 -12.65 -7.76 -6.70
N ILE A 43 -12.78 -7.91 -8.03
CA ILE A 43 -12.35 -9.12 -8.73
C ILE A 43 -10.83 -9.27 -8.62
N ALA A 44 -10.05 -8.21 -8.83
CA ALA A 44 -8.60 -8.24 -8.67
C ALA A 44 -8.21 -8.60 -7.23
N GLY A 45 -8.90 -8.02 -6.25
CA GLY A 45 -8.76 -8.37 -4.83
C GLY A 45 -9.05 -9.84 -4.54
N LEU A 46 -10.18 -10.35 -5.06
CA LEU A 46 -10.58 -11.74 -4.90
C LEU A 46 -9.58 -12.72 -5.53
N ILE A 47 -9.07 -12.39 -6.73
CA ILE A 47 -8.03 -13.19 -7.39
C ILE A 47 -6.75 -13.20 -6.54
N CYS A 48 -6.32 -12.05 -6.02
CA CYS A 48 -5.16 -11.99 -5.13
C CYS A 48 -5.39 -12.82 -3.87
N ALA A 49 -6.58 -12.71 -3.27
CA ALA A 49 -6.94 -13.47 -2.08
C ALA A 49 -6.88 -14.98 -2.32
N ALA A 50 -7.51 -15.44 -3.41
CA ALA A 50 -7.53 -16.85 -3.79
C ALA A 50 -6.12 -17.37 -4.12
N ALA A 51 -5.32 -16.60 -4.86
CA ALA A 51 -3.94 -16.99 -5.19
C ALA A 51 -3.08 -17.15 -3.93
N MET A 52 -3.15 -16.21 -2.99
CA MET A 52 -2.41 -16.28 -1.72
C MET A 52 -2.89 -17.44 -0.84
N ALA A 53 -4.21 -17.69 -0.79
CA ALA A 53 -4.78 -18.81 -0.05
C ALA A 53 -4.33 -20.16 -0.63
N VAL A 54 -4.40 -20.33 -1.95
CA VAL A 54 -3.96 -21.55 -2.65
C VAL A 54 -2.46 -21.75 -2.51
N ALA A 55 -1.65 -20.68 -2.50
CA ALA A 55 -0.21 -20.78 -2.23
C ALA A 55 0.09 -21.36 -0.84
N GLY A 56 -0.83 -21.26 0.12
CA GLY A 56 -0.69 -21.89 1.43
C GLY A 56 -0.44 -23.41 1.38
N PHE A 57 -1.02 -24.11 0.40
CA PHE A 57 -0.87 -25.56 0.26
C PHE A 57 0.59 -26.01 0.04
N PRO A 58 1.27 -25.58 -1.05
CA PRO A 58 2.67 -25.95 -1.25
C PRO A 58 3.59 -25.40 -0.16
N LEU A 59 3.29 -24.25 0.43
CA LEU A 59 4.08 -23.69 1.53
C LEU A 59 4.01 -24.55 2.80
N GLY A 60 2.83 -25.08 3.13
CA GLY A 60 2.67 -26.01 4.26
C GLY A 60 3.43 -27.32 4.03
N LEU A 61 3.41 -27.85 2.81
CA LEU A 61 4.21 -29.02 2.44
C LEU A 61 5.71 -28.74 2.51
N LEU A 62 6.15 -27.58 2.03
CA LEU A 62 7.53 -27.14 2.10
C LEU A 62 7.99 -27.00 3.56
N TRP A 63 7.17 -26.39 4.41
CA TRP A 63 7.48 -26.25 5.83
C TRP A 63 7.56 -27.62 6.51
N ALA A 64 6.63 -28.54 6.23
CA ALA A 64 6.71 -29.92 6.74
C ALA A 64 7.98 -30.65 6.28
N ALA A 65 8.46 -30.41 5.07
CA ALA A 65 9.70 -31.03 4.57
C ALA A 65 10.96 -30.43 5.21
N VAL A 66 10.97 -29.11 5.41
CA VAL A 66 12.16 -28.38 5.85
C VAL A 66 12.23 -28.24 7.37
N ALA A 67 11.16 -28.47 8.14
CA ALA A 67 11.22 -28.35 9.60
C ALA A 67 12.31 -29.27 10.21
N PRO A 68 13.04 -28.82 11.26
CA PRO A 68 14.05 -29.63 11.93
C PRO A 68 13.39 -30.78 12.70
N HIS A 69 14.10 -31.90 12.82
CA HIS A 69 13.65 -33.04 13.60
C HIS A 69 14.00 -32.80 15.07
N LEU A 70 13.04 -33.04 15.97
CA LEU A 70 13.28 -32.99 17.41
C LEU A 70 14.03 -34.26 17.82
N ASP A 71 15.18 -34.12 18.47
CA ASP A 71 15.84 -35.24 19.14
C ASP A 71 15.12 -35.51 20.46
N VAL A 72 14.24 -36.52 20.44
CA VAL A 72 13.42 -36.92 21.60
C VAL A 72 14.31 -37.39 22.76
N ALA A 73 15.44 -38.04 22.47
CA ALA A 73 16.38 -38.50 23.49
C ALA A 73 17.09 -37.30 24.14
N GLY A 74 17.52 -36.31 23.35
CA GLY A 74 18.09 -35.07 23.85
C GLY A 74 17.11 -34.23 24.70
N ALA A 75 15.84 -34.17 24.29
CA ALA A 75 14.79 -33.43 25.02
C ALA A 75 14.46 -34.07 26.39
N LEU A 76 14.46 -35.41 26.48
CA LEU A 76 14.23 -36.15 27.72
C LEU A 76 15.32 -35.92 28.79
N HIS A 77 16.53 -35.54 28.39
CA HIS A 77 17.64 -35.27 29.31
C HIS A 77 17.68 -33.82 29.84
N GLY A 78 16.61 -33.04 29.62
CA GLY A 78 16.47 -31.69 30.21
C GLY A 78 17.32 -30.62 29.54
N ASN A 79 17.79 -30.87 28.31
CA ASN A 79 18.67 -29.95 27.62
C ASN A 79 17.85 -28.82 26.96
N GLU A 80 18.38 -27.59 27.00
CA GLU A 80 17.86 -26.33 26.40
C GLU A 80 17.50 -26.46 24.90
N SER A 81 17.93 -27.57 24.31
CA SER A 81 17.63 -28.09 22.97
C SER A 81 16.16 -27.99 22.51
N ALA A 82 15.17 -28.23 23.37
CA ALA A 82 13.79 -28.32 22.88
C ALA A 82 13.18 -26.96 22.53
N PHE A 83 13.46 -25.92 23.33
CA PHE A 83 13.07 -24.55 23.00
C PHE A 83 13.83 -24.03 21.78
N ALA A 84 15.11 -24.39 21.63
CA ALA A 84 15.91 -24.03 20.47
C ALA A 84 15.35 -24.64 19.17
N VAL A 85 14.97 -25.93 19.20
CA VAL A 85 14.34 -26.61 18.06
C VAL A 85 12.98 -26.00 17.74
N GLN A 86 12.17 -25.69 18.75
CA GLN A 86 10.87 -25.05 18.57
C GLN A 86 11.01 -23.66 17.93
N SER A 87 11.98 -22.87 18.38
CA SER A 87 12.30 -21.56 17.79
C SER A 87 12.71 -21.69 16.32
N ASP A 88 13.49 -22.71 15.97
CA ASP A 88 13.91 -22.97 14.59
C ASP A 88 12.74 -23.44 13.70
N ILE A 89 11.81 -24.24 14.24
CA ILE A 89 10.55 -24.61 13.55
C ILE A 89 9.74 -23.34 13.19
N ASP A 90 9.54 -22.47 14.18
CA ASP A 90 8.79 -21.21 14.05
C ASP A 90 9.51 -20.24 13.09
N ALA A 91 10.84 -20.13 13.17
CA ALA A 91 11.66 -19.29 12.30
C ALA A 91 11.58 -19.72 10.83
N ARG A 92 11.63 -21.03 10.55
CA ARG A 92 11.48 -21.56 9.18
C ARG A 92 10.10 -21.29 8.61
N PHE A 93 9.04 -21.44 9.41
CA PHE A 93 7.69 -21.05 8.99
C PHE A 93 7.64 -19.56 8.63
N ALA A 94 8.15 -18.71 9.52
CA ALA A 94 8.21 -17.26 9.30
C ALA A 94 8.97 -16.89 8.02
N LEU A 95 10.12 -17.51 7.77
CA LEU A 95 10.93 -17.28 6.57
C LEU A 95 10.19 -17.66 5.29
N ILE A 96 9.55 -18.84 5.28
CA ILE A 96 8.75 -19.32 4.14
C ILE A 96 7.59 -18.33 3.86
N CYS A 97 6.87 -17.94 4.91
CA CYS A 97 5.78 -16.95 4.82
C CYS A 97 6.28 -15.57 4.35
N ALA A 98 7.45 -15.13 4.79
CA ALA A 98 8.03 -13.85 4.39
C ALA A 98 8.39 -13.85 2.90
N VAL A 99 9.04 -14.91 2.41
CA VAL A 99 9.39 -15.05 0.98
C VAL A 99 8.12 -15.10 0.12
N ALA A 100 7.12 -15.88 0.52
CA ALA A 100 5.85 -15.95 -0.18
C ALA A 100 5.12 -14.60 -0.19
N GLY A 101 5.10 -13.90 0.94
CA GLY A 101 4.54 -12.55 1.05
C GLY A 101 5.25 -11.56 0.12
N LEU A 102 6.58 -11.61 0.06
CA LEU A 102 7.36 -10.76 -0.84
C LEU A 102 7.00 -11.00 -2.31
N VAL A 103 6.93 -12.26 -2.73
CA VAL A 103 6.54 -12.64 -4.09
C VAL A 103 5.11 -12.19 -4.40
N GLY A 104 4.17 -12.47 -3.49
CA GLY A 104 2.76 -12.09 -3.63
C GLY A 104 2.56 -10.58 -3.73
N GLY A 105 3.21 -9.80 -2.86
CA GLY A 105 3.16 -8.34 -2.88
C GLY A 105 3.77 -7.75 -4.16
N LEU A 106 4.89 -8.30 -4.64
CA LEU A 106 5.54 -7.86 -5.87
C LEU A 106 4.69 -8.17 -7.12
N LEU A 107 4.12 -9.37 -7.19
CA LEU A 107 3.22 -9.77 -8.29
C LEU A 107 1.95 -8.91 -8.31
N ALA A 108 1.33 -8.67 -7.16
CA ALA A 108 0.18 -7.81 -7.04
C ALA A 108 0.50 -6.37 -7.45
N PHE A 109 1.66 -5.85 -7.06
CA PHE A 109 2.12 -4.53 -7.50
C PHE A 109 2.30 -4.46 -9.03
N TRP A 110 2.90 -5.47 -9.65
CA TRP A 110 3.12 -5.48 -11.10
C TRP A 110 1.86 -5.72 -11.93
N ARG A 111 0.85 -6.39 -11.38
CA ARG A 111 -0.35 -6.78 -12.13
C ARG A 111 -1.60 -5.97 -11.79
N ALA A 112 -1.67 -5.42 -10.58
CA ALA A 112 -2.91 -4.90 -10.03
C ALA A 112 -2.74 -3.58 -9.26
N ARG A 113 -1.61 -2.86 -9.39
CA ARG A 113 -1.41 -1.54 -8.75
C ARG A 113 -2.47 -0.48 -9.09
N GLU A 114 -3.19 -0.65 -10.20
CA GLU A 114 -4.25 0.27 -10.65
C GLU A 114 -5.64 -0.12 -10.13
N ALA A 115 -5.80 -1.34 -9.57
CA ALA A 115 -7.09 -1.93 -9.17
C ALA A 115 -7.59 -1.51 -7.77
N GLY A 116 -7.25 -0.28 -7.35
CA GLY A 116 -7.78 0.34 -6.14
C GLY A 116 -7.53 -0.43 -4.83
N LEU A 117 -8.50 -0.32 -3.90
CA LEU A 117 -8.41 -0.90 -2.55
C LEU A 117 -8.72 -2.40 -2.48
N GLY A 118 -9.24 -3.00 -3.55
CA GLY A 118 -9.56 -4.44 -3.56
C GLY A 118 -8.31 -5.30 -3.39
N VAL A 119 -7.21 -4.93 -4.03
CA VAL A 119 -5.93 -5.66 -4.00
C VAL A 119 -5.32 -5.76 -2.60
N PRO A 120 -5.10 -4.67 -1.84
CA PRO A 120 -4.54 -4.77 -0.50
C PRO A 120 -5.47 -5.55 0.45
N LEU A 121 -6.79 -5.42 0.34
CA LEU A 121 -7.72 -6.24 1.11
C LEU A 121 -7.59 -7.73 0.76
N GLY A 122 -7.44 -8.04 -0.53
CA GLY A 122 -7.21 -9.40 -1.01
C GLY A 122 -5.90 -9.99 -0.51
N LEU A 123 -4.80 -9.24 -0.57
CA LEU A 123 -3.50 -9.64 -0.03
C LEU A 123 -3.55 -9.87 1.48
N ALA A 124 -4.26 -9.02 2.23
CA ALA A 124 -4.41 -9.17 3.67
C ALA A 124 -5.19 -10.46 4.01
N ALA A 125 -6.38 -10.61 3.43
CA ALA A 125 -7.26 -11.73 3.72
C ALA A 125 -6.71 -13.06 3.19
N GLY A 126 -6.24 -13.09 1.94
CA GLY A 126 -5.64 -14.27 1.35
C GLY A 126 -4.26 -14.61 1.92
N GLY A 127 -3.48 -13.59 2.29
CA GLY A 127 -2.21 -13.78 2.99
C GLY A 127 -2.41 -14.43 4.35
N LEU A 128 -3.40 -13.96 5.12
CA LEU A 128 -3.76 -14.59 6.39
C LEU A 128 -4.29 -16.02 6.19
N GLY A 129 -5.23 -16.19 5.26
CA GLY A 129 -5.81 -17.50 4.94
C GLY A 129 -4.75 -18.51 4.46
N GLY A 130 -3.85 -18.09 3.58
CA GLY A 130 -2.76 -18.93 3.09
C GLY A 130 -1.77 -19.33 4.19
N ALA A 131 -1.48 -18.44 5.14
CA ALA A 131 -0.59 -18.76 6.26
C ALA A 131 -1.24 -19.79 7.21
N LEU A 132 -2.54 -19.64 7.47
CA LEU A 132 -3.31 -20.61 8.26
C LEU A 132 -3.35 -21.99 7.57
N ILE A 133 -3.62 -22.01 6.26
CA ILE A 133 -3.61 -23.23 5.44
C ILE A 133 -2.23 -23.88 5.47
N ALA A 134 -1.15 -23.10 5.35
CA ALA A 134 0.22 -23.61 5.41
C ALA A 134 0.53 -24.25 6.77
N GLY A 135 0.21 -23.59 7.87
CA GLY A 135 0.39 -24.13 9.22
C GLY A 135 -0.42 -25.40 9.45
N TRP A 136 -1.68 -25.42 9.00
CA TRP A 136 -2.56 -26.58 9.10
C TRP A 136 -2.05 -27.78 8.30
N ILE A 137 -1.65 -27.58 7.05
CA ILE A 137 -1.13 -28.66 6.19
C ILE A 137 0.20 -29.18 6.71
N GLY A 138 1.09 -28.30 7.17
CA GLY A 138 2.37 -28.74 7.70
C GLY A 138 2.22 -29.57 8.97
N HIS A 139 1.30 -29.18 9.85
CA HIS A 139 0.92 -29.93 11.04
C HIS A 139 0.36 -31.32 10.67
N LEU A 140 -0.64 -31.37 9.78
CA LEU A 140 -1.27 -32.63 9.35
C LEU A 140 -0.26 -33.63 8.76
N ARG A 141 0.77 -33.14 8.06
CA ARG A 141 1.74 -34.00 7.39
C ARG A 141 2.82 -34.54 8.31
N ARG A 142 3.08 -33.90 9.45
CA ARG A 142 4.26 -34.22 10.29
C ARG A 142 3.92 -34.67 11.70
N SER A 143 2.81 -34.20 12.28
CA SER A 143 2.41 -34.60 13.63
C SER A 143 2.17 -36.11 13.80
N PRO A 144 1.53 -36.84 12.86
CA PRO A 144 1.30 -38.29 13.03
C PRO A 144 2.61 -39.10 13.15
N ASP A 145 3.58 -38.83 12.28
CA ASP A 145 4.87 -39.53 12.25
C ASP A 145 5.68 -39.27 13.52
N LEU A 146 5.65 -38.04 14.01
CA LEU A 146 6.33 -37.64 15.24
C LEU A 146 5.69 -38.26 16.48
N LEU A 147 4.36 -38.32 16.55
CA LEU A 147 3.64 -38.93 17.68
C LEU A 147 3.88 -40.45 17.77
N HIS A 148 4.05 -41.14 16.65
CA HIS A 148 4.35 -42.58 16.64
C HIS A 148 5.79 -42.90 17.11
N SER A 149 6.68 -41.92 17.09
CA SER A 149 8.07 -42.08 17.55
C SER A 149 8.25 -41.93 19.07
N LEU A 150 7.21 -41.52 19.79
CA LEU A 150 7.24 -41.36 21.24
C LEU A 150 7.03 -42.70 21.97
N PRO A 151 7.72 -42.94 23.10
CA PRO A 151 7.47 -44.09 23.94
C PRO A 151 6.07 -43.99 24.60
N ALA A 152 5.43 -45.13 24.85
CA ALA A 152 4.03 -45.21 25.34
C ALA A 152 3.78 -44.53 26.70
N ASN A 153 4.85 -44.21 27.44
CA ASN A 153 4.84 -43.52 28.72
C ASN A 153 5.34 -42.06 28.63
N ALA A 154 5.39 -41.47 27.44
CA ALA A 154 5.83 -40.09 27.26
C ALA A 154 4.96 -39.10 28.05
N SER A 155 5.59 -38.10 28.66
CA SER A 155 4.86 -37.09 29.41
C SER A 155 4.01 -36.20 28.48
N PRO A 156 2.87 -35.66 28.96
CA PRO A 156 2.04 -34.76 28.17
C PRO A 156 2.80 -33.52 27.63
N VAL A 157 3.79 -33.06 28.39
CA VAL A 157 4.66 -31.93 28.00
C VAL A 157 5.54 -32.31 26.83
N LEU A 158 6.05 -33.53 26.79
CA LEU A 158 6.88 -34.01 25.69
C LEU A 158 6.03 -34.18 24.42
N VAL A 159 4.82 -34.73 24.53
CA VAL A 159 3.85 -34.87 23.43
C VAL A 159 3.52 -33.51 22.81
N ASP A 160 3.25 -32.49 23.64
CA ASP A 160 2.98 -31.11 23.18
C ASP A 160 4.21 -30.44 22.54
N LEU A 161 5.43 -30.91 22.85
CA LEU A 161 6.69 -30.43 22.27
C LEU A 161 6.98 -31.07 20.91
N VAL A 162 6.64 -32.35 20.73
CA VAL A 162 6.84 -33.05 19.45
C VAL A 162 5.66 -32.80 18.50
N ASP A 163 4.54 -32.26 18.99
CA ASP A 163 3.44 -31.83 18.14
C ASP A 163 3.86 -30.62 17.30
N LEU A 164 4.05 -30.83 16.00
CA LEU A 164 4.53 -29.80 15.09
C LEU A 164 3.44 -28.76 14.88
N ARG A 165 3.47 -27.71 15.71
CA ARG A 165 2.54 -26.60 15.63
C ARG A 165 3.29 -25.28 15.71
N VAL A 166 2.84 -24.32 14.91
CA VAL A 166 3.28 -22.93 15.05
C VAL A 166 2.74 -22.42 16.39
N ARG A 167 3.64 -22.21 17.36
CA ARG A 167 3.25 -21.75 18.72
C ARG A 167 3.12 -20.24 18.76
N ALA A 168 3.99 -19.54 18.05
CA ALA A 168 3.91 -18.10 17.89
C ALA A 168 2.81 -17.73 16.88
N HIS A 169 1.59 -17.53 17.36
CA HIS A 169 0.43 -17.18 16.53
C HIS A 169 0.64 -15.89 15.71
N GLY A 170 1.52 -14.99 16.17
CA GLY A 170 1.91 -13.80 15.41
C GLY A 170 2.59 -14.12 14.08
N LEU A 171 3.15 -15.30 13.90
CA LEU A 171 3.81 -15.69 12.65
C LEU A 171 2.85 -15.88 11.48
N TYR A 172 1.57 -16.15 11.75
CA TYR A 172 0.53 -16.15 10.71
C TYR A 172 0.34 -14.77 10.06
N LEU A 173 0.78 -13.69 10.71
CA LEU A 173 0.74 -12.33 10.17
C LEU A 173 1.95 -12.00 9.29
N VAL A 174 3.00 -12.81 9.28
CA VAL A 174 4.22 -12.51 8.51
C VAL A 174 3.92 -12.41 7.01
N MET A 175 3.20 -13.40 6.46
CA MET A 175 2.86 -13.39 5.04
C MET A 175 2.02 -12.16 4.62
N PRO A 176 0.89 -11.82 5.26
CA PRO A 176 0.11 -10.65 4.87
C PRO A 176 0.84 -9.33 5.14
N VAL A 177 1.58 -9.20 6.25
CA VAL A 177 2.33 -7.96 6.56
C VAL A 177 3.43 -7.72 5.53
N VAL A 178 4.21 -8.74 5.18
CA VAL A 178 5.27 -8.61 4.18
C VAL A 178 4.66 -8.30 2.79
N ALA A 179 3.59 -8.99 2.40
CA ALA A 179 2.92 -8.73 1.14
C ALA A 179 2.39 -7.29 1.02
N LEU A 180 1.69 -6.81 2.05
CA LEU A 180 1.20 -5.44 2.12
C LEU A 180 2.35 -4.42 2.13
N GLY A 181 3.41 -4.69 2.89
CA GLY A 181 4.59 -3.82 2.95
C GLY A 181 5.25 -3.68 1.59
N VAL A 182 5.50 -4.80 0.88
CA VAL A 182 6.09 -4.79 -0.47
C VAL A 182 5.18 -4.06 -1.46
N PHE A 183 3.88 -4.34 -1.43
CA PHE A 183 2.91 -3.66 -2.30
C PHE A 183 2.89 -2.14 -2.05
N ALA A 184 2.82 -1.71 -0.78
CA ALA A 184 2.79 -0.31 -0.40
C ALA A 184 4.10 0.43 -0.75
N ILE A 185 5.26 -0.20 -0.52
CA ILE A 185 6.56 0.34 -0.92
C ILE A 185 6.63 0.51 -2.43
N GLY A 186 6.14 -0.47 -3.20
CA GLY A 186 6.07 -0.39 -4.66
C GLY A 186 5.26 0.81 -5.13
N LEU A 187 4.05 0.98 -4.60
CA LEU A 187 3.18 2.12 -4.90
C LEU A 187 3.89 3.44 -4.56
N TRP A 188 4.45 3.55 -3.36
CA TRP A 188 5.15 4.75 -2.91
C TRP A 188 6.37 5.08 -3.79
N ALA A 189 7.17 4.07 -4.17
CA ALA A 189 8.35 4.26 -5.00
C ALA A 189 7.99 4.81 -6.39
N THR A 190 6.86 4.39 -6.97
CA THR A 190 6.40 4.89 -8.27
C THR A 190 5.64 6.21 -8.22
N SER A 191 5.06 6.57 -7.08
CA SER A 191 4.32 7.83 -6.89
C SER A 191 5.22 9.05 -6.69
N ARG A 192 6.54 8.87 -6.60
CA ARG A 192 7.48 9.98 -6.48
C ARG A 192 7.47 10.81 -7.77
N PRO A 193 7.17 12.12 -7.71
CA PRO A 193 7.28 12.98 -8.86
C PRO A 193 8.70 12.85 -9.43
N ARG A 194 8.83 12.38 -10.67
CA ARG A 194 10.09 12.57 -11.40
C ARG A 194 10.34 14.07 -11.33
N ARG A 195 11.41 14.50 -10.66
CA ARG A 195 11.84 15.90 -10.72
C ARG A 195 11.91 16.23 -12.21
N ALA A 196 11.00 17.07 -12.67
CA ALA A 196 11.08 17.58 -14.03
C ALA A 196 12.49 18.17 -14.19
N PRO A 197 13.20 17.88 -15.30
CA PRO A 197 14.40 18.63 -15.63
C PRO A 197 14.06 20.10 -15.49
N ARG A 198 14.90 20.85 -14.77
CA ARG A 198 14.70 22.26 -14.50
C ARG A 198 15.10 23.07 -15.74
N ASP A 199 14.48 22.76 -16.86
CA ASP A 199 14.56 23.46 -18.14
C ASP A 199 13.11 23.87 -18.44
N GLU A 200 12.69 25.12 -18.49
CA GLU A 200 13.34 26.30 -19.07
C GLU A 200 13.11 27.49 -18.13
N ARG A 201 14.18 28.18 -17.75
CA ARG A 201 14.05 29.58 -17.32
C ARG A 201 13.49 30.33 -18.54
N PRO A 202 12.34 31.03 -18.47
CA PRO A 202 11.89 31.86 -19.57
C PRO A 202 13.05 32.79 -19.97
N PRO A 203 13.34 32.97 -21.27
CA PRO A 203 14.40 33.88 -21.69
C PRO A 203 14.12 35.24 -21.04
N ALA A 204 15.14 35.79 -20.38
CA ALA A 204 15.04 37.10 -19.76
C ALA A 204 14.50 38.10 -20.80
N PRO A 205 13.56 39.00 -20.44
CA PRO A 205 13.12 40.04 -21.35
C PRO A 205 14.36 40.79 -21.83
N GLY A 206 14.61 40.77 -23.14
CA GLY A 206 15.68 41.56 -23.72
C GLY A 206 15.44 43.05 -23.43
N PRO A 207 16.50 43.88 -23.32
CA PRO A 207 16.40 45.30 -22.95
C PRO A 207 15.68 46.21 -23.98
N GLY A 208 14.83 45.67 -24.85
CA GLY A 208 14.17 46.38 -25.95
C GLY A 208 12.66 46.54 -25.86
N SER A 209 11.96 45.85 -24.94
CA SER A 209 10.51 46.01 -24.79
C SER A 209 10.19 47.17 -23.85
N ALA A 210 10.44 48.38 -24.33
CA ALA A 210 9.91 49.60 -23.75
C ALA A 210 8.37 49.54 -23.78
N ALA A 211 7.75 49.68 -22.61
CA ALA A 211 6.31 49.85 -22.49
C ALA A 211 5.87 51.14 -23.20
N PRO A 212 4.81 51.14 -24.03
CA PRO A 212 4.17 52.37 -24.48
C PRO A 212 3.52 53.03 -23.27
N GLY A 213 3.87 54.27 -22.99
CA GLY A 213 3.27 55.08 -21.92
C GLY A 213 1.78 55.35 -22.15
N PRO A 214 1.03 55.72 -21.10
CA PRO A 214 -0.38 56.04 -21.21
C PRO A 214 -0.54 57.48 -21.68
N GLY A 215 -1.14 57.68 -22.84
CA GLY A 215 -1.52 59.02 -23.29
C GLY A 215 -2.24 59.01 -24.62
N GLY A 216 -3.44 59.61 -24.65
CA GLY A 216 -4.05 60.12 -25.87
C GLY A 216 -5.39 59.49 -26.20
N ASP A 217 -6.46 60.15 -25.75
CA ASP A 217 -7.79 60.04 -26.31
C ASP A 217 -7.78 60.32 -27.82
N GLU A 218 -8.47 59.51 -28.63
CA GLU A 218 -9.12 60.03 -29.83
C GLU A 218 -10.30 59.15 -30.26
N SER A 219 -11.37 59.85 -30.63
CA SER A 219 -12.71 59.37 -30.89
C SER A 219 -12.88 59.12 -32.39
N GLY A 220 -13.57 58.05 -32.80
CA GLY A 220 -14.00 57.94 -34.20
C GLY A 220 -14.54 56.56 -34.60
N PRO A 221 -15.83 56.46 -35.02
CA PRO A 221 -16.47 55.20 -35.41
C PRO A 221 -16.37 54.95 -36.93
N VAL A 222 -16.64 53.70 -37.36
CA VAL A 222 -17.44 53.30 -38.56
C VAL A 222 -16.99 51.94 -39.13
N GLY A 223 -17.98 51.09 -39.41
CA GLY A 223 -17.92 49.99 -40.40
C GLY A 223 -17.57 48.63 -39.78
N GLY A 224 -18.46 47.64 -39.65
CA GLY A 224 -19.51 47.23 -40.59
C GLY A 224 -19.00 46.06 -41.43
N SER A 225 -19.28 44.82 -41.01
CA SER A 225 -19.64 43.74 -41.95
C SER A 225 -20.18 42.53 -41.20
N SER A 226 -21.46 42.30 -41.46
CA SER A 226 -22.22 41.12 -41.11
C SER A 226 -21.82 39.98 -42.03
N GLY A 227 -21.28 38.89 -41.48
CA GLY A 227 -21.06 37.63 -42.21
C GLY A 227 -22.14 36.62 -41.81
N PRO A 228 -22.98 36.13 -42.75
CA PRO A 228 -24.04 35.20 -42.44
C PRO A 228 -23.54 33.76 -42.23
N GLN A 229 -24.30 33.07 -41.38
CA GLN A 229 -24.18 31.68 -40.96
C GLN A 229 -24.29 30.70 -42.15
N SER A 230 -23.54 29.60 -42.07
CA SER A 230 -23.65 28.45 -42.98
C SER A 230 -24.30 27.27 -42.23
N PRO A 231 -25.54 26.88 -42.57
CA PRO A 231 -26.14 25.63 -42.16
C PRO A 231 -26.44 24.71 -43.36
N GLY A 232 -26.02 23.45 -43.26
CA GLY A 232 -26.33 22.34 -44.18
C GLY A 232 -25.34 21.21 -43.87
N ASP A 233 -25.63 20.20 -43.07
CA ASP A 233 -26.71 19.19 -43.10
C ASP A 233 -26.55 18.14 -44.23
N VAL A 234 -26.95 16.90 -43.90
CA VAL A 234 -27.12 15.71 -44.77
C VAL A 234 -25.78 14.98 -45.08
N THR A 235 -25.50 13.71 -44.73
CA THR A 235 -26.33 12.49 -44.74
C THR A 235 -25.62 11.32 -44.03
N ALA A 236 -26.40 10.43 -43.44
CA ALA A 236 -26.01 9.12 -42.91
C ALA A 236 -25.79 8.04 -44.01
N ARG A 237 -24.94 7.03 -43.72
CA ARG A 237 -25.05 5.61 -44.16
C ARG A 237 -23.98 4.75 -43.44
N GLN A 238 -24.37 3.91 -42.46
CA GLN A 238 -24.56 2.44 -42.56
C GLN A 238 -23.32 1.60 -42.99
N VAL A 239 -22.65 0.93 -42.02
CA VAL A 239 -22.63 -0.56 -41.71
C VAL A 239 -22.64 -1.54 -42.93
N PRO A 240 -22.03 -2.77 -42.95
CA PRO A 240 -21.53 -3.70 -41.89
C PRO A 240 -20.23 -4.52 -42.20
N ALA A 241 -19.94 -5.49 -41.29
CA ALA A 241 -19.51 -6.89 -41.52
C ALA A 241 -18.09 -7.23 -41.00
N ARG A 242 -17.91 -8.10 -39.98
CA ARG A 242 -18.18 -9.56 -39.88
C ARG A 242 -17.15 -10.38 -40.69
N GLY A 243 -16.26 -11.06 -39.96
CA GLY A 243 -15.46 -12.22 -40.37
C GLY A 243 -14.95 -12.88 -39.08
N ASP A 244 -15.52 -14.01 -38.66
CA ASP A 244 -15.16 -15.41 -39.01
C ASP A 244 -13.75 -15.74 -38.49
N ALA A 245 -13.56 -16.56 -37.44
CA ALA A 245 -13.87 -17.98 -37.29
C ALA A 245 -13.19 -18.86 -38.37
N GLY A 246 -12.15 -19.60 -37.96
CA GLY A 246 -11.60 -20.70 -38.75
C GLY A 246 -10.14 -21.02 -38.41
N GLY A 247 -9.91 -22.19 -37.81
CA GLY A 247 -8.59 -22.77 -37.54
C GLY A 247 -8.60 -23.70 -36.33
#